data_AF-A0A7S4F3W3-F1
#
_entry.id   AF-A0A7S4F3W3-F1
#
_cell.length_a   1.000
_cell.length_b   1.000
_cell.length_c   1.000
_cell.angle_alpha   90.00
_cell.angle_beta   90.00
_cell.angle_gamma   90.00
#
_symmetry.space_group_name_H-M   'P 1'
#
loop_
_entity.id
_entity.type
_entity.pdbx_description
1 polymer ?
#
loop_
_entity_poly.entity_id
_entity_poly.type
_entity_poly.pdbx_seq_one_letter_code
_entity_poly.pdbx_strand_id
1 'polypeptide(L)'
;YIASRIYVQMHGARPYALIVCLSIAFPGAVFAAFCALDATLWAQGSSSAVPFGTMLVLLLLWVGIDGPLVSLGAALGFRSPRLEDPVFTNTIPRQIPYQPVHARLLFSVLVAGLLPFGTASIELALLVSSVWNQARTVARARDGWDTGDAGDKSYASCAAGK
;
A
#
# COMPACT_ATOMS: atom_id res chain seq x y z
N TYR A 1 4.16 -17.51 -11.97
CA TYR A 1 4.56 -17.75 -13.37
C TYR A 1 5.95 -17.21 -13.70
N ILE A 2 6.18 -15.89 -13.71
CA ILE A 2 7.51 -15.34 -14.06
C ILE A 2 8.58 -15.81 -13.06
N ALA A 3 8.31 -15.70 -11.76
CA ALA A 3 9.23 -16.16 -10.71
C ALA A 3 9.66 -17.63 -10.89
N SER A 4 8.74 -18.53 -11.22
CA SER A 4 9.03 -19.95 -11.48
C SER A 4 9.90 -20.17 -12.73
N ARG A 5 9.77 -19.36 -13.79
CA ARG A 5 10.63 -19.45 -14.98
C ARG A 5 12.06 -19.04 -14.64
N ILE A 6 12.22 -17.92 -13.95
CA ILE A 6 13.54 -17.43 -13.52
C ILE A 6 14.17 -18.43 -12.53
N TYR A 7 13.38 -19.04 -11.63
CA TYR A 7 13.88 -20.05 -10.70
C TYR A 7 14.46 -21.29 -11.40
N VAL A 8 13.83 -21.74 -12.49
CA VAL A 8 14.36 -22.85 -13.31
C VAL A 8 15.63 -22.44 -14.05
N GLN A 9 15.72 -21.19 -14.53
CA GLN A 9 16.94 -20.66 -15.15
C GLN A 9 18.10 -20.60 -14.15
N MET A 10 17.83 -20.23 -12.89
CA MET A 10 18.83 -20.21 -11.82
C MET A 10 19.20 -21.61 -11.30
N HIS A 11 18.75 -22.70 -11.95
CA HIS A 11 18.97 -24.09 -11.50
C HIS A 11 18.52 -24.35 -10.05
N GLY A 12 17.42 -23.72 -9.62
CA GLY A 12 16.90 -23.87 -8.28
C GLY A 12 16.44 -25.31 -7.96
N ALA A 13 16.93 -25.88 -6.85
CA ALA A 13 16.70 -27.28 -6.48
C ALA A 13 15.39 -27.55 -5.70
N ARG A 14 14.72 -26.52 -5.19
CA ARG A 14 13.57 -26.64 -4.26
C ARG A 14 12.33 -25.86 -4.76
N PRO A 15 11.60 -26.39 -5.75
CA PRO A 15 10.47 -25.68 -6.35
C PRO A 15 9.31 -25.46 -5.37
N TYR A 16 9.04 -26.40 -4.47
CA TYR A 16 7.95 -26.28 -3.49
C TYR A 16 8.20 -25.14 -2.47
N ALA A 17 9.45 -24.96 -2.04
CA ALA A 17 9.81 -23.87 -1.13
C ALA A 17 9.59 -22.49 -1.78
N LEU A 18 9.86 -22.37 -3.08
CA LEU A 18 9.57 -21.15 -3.83
C LEU A 18 8.07 -20.84 -3.84
N ILE A 19 7.22 -21.84 -4.14
CA ILE A 19 5.77 -21.66 -4.21
C ILE A 19 5.22 -21.20 -2.85
N VAL A 20 5.59 -21.90 -1.78
CA VAL A 20 5.15 -21.58 -0.42
C VAL A 20 5.63 -20.19 0.00
N CYS A 21 6.90 -19.86 -0.26
CA CYS A 21 7.44 -18.55 0.06
C CYS A 21 6.71 -17.44 -0.71
N LEU A 22 6.43 -17.65 -2.00
CA LEU A 22 5.77 -16.64 -2.83
C LEU A 22 4.31 -16.42 -2.43
N SER A 23 3.58 -17.49 -2.08
CA SER A 23 2.20 -17.41 -1.61
C SER A 23 2.09 -16.79 -0.22
N ILE A 24 3.12 -16.92 0.63
CA ILE A 24 3.04 -16.43 2.01
C ILE A 24 3.66 -15.04 2.18
N ALA A 25 4.77 -14.74 1.51
CA ALA A 25 5.58 -13.56 1.81
C ALA A 25 4.81 -12.24 1.62
N PHE A 26 4.16 -12.06 0.46
CA PHE A 26 3.46 -10.80 0.17
C PHE A 26 2.13 -10.67 0.94
N PRO A 27 1.19 -11.64 0.84
CA PRO A 27 -0.10 -11.48 1.52
C PRO A 27 0.05 -11.58 3.04
N GLY A 28 1.02 -12.36 3.53
CA GLY A 28 1.32 -12.46 4.95
C GLY A 28 1.92 -11.17 5.53
N ALA A 29 2.77 -10.46 4.79
CA ALA A 29 3.26 -9.15 5.21
C ALA A 29 2.12 -8.12 5.31
N VAL A 30 1.21 -8.11 4.32
CA VAL A 30 0.04 -7.22 4.32
C VAL A 30 -0.91 -7.57 5.48
N PHE A 31 -1.17 -8.86 5.69
CA PHE A 31 -2.02 -9.33 6.80
C PHE A 31 -1.42 -9.00 8.17
N ALA A 32 -0.10 -9.15 8.34
CA ALA A 32 0.58 -8.78 9.59
C ALA A 32 0.48 -7.28 9.87
N ALA A 33 0.70 -6.43 8.86
CA ALA A 33 0.54 -4.99 8.99
C ALA A 33 -0.92 -4.60 9.32
N PHE A 34 -1.88 -5.25 8.65
CA PHE A 34 -3.30 -5.07 8.93
C PHE A 34 -3.66 -5.46 10.36
N CYS A 35 -3.25 -6.63 10.83
CA CYS A 35 -3.45 -7.07 12.22
C CYS A 35 -2.83 -6.12 13.23
N ALA A 36 -1.63 -5.58 12.96
CA ALA A 36 -0.99 -4.62 13.85
C ALA A 36 -1.81 -3.33 13.95
N LEU A 37 -2.29 -2.79 12.83
CA LEU A 37 -3.16 -1.62 12.81
C LEU A 37 -4.50 -1.91 13.49
N ASP A 38 -5.11 -3.06 13.20
CA ASP A 38 -6.39 -3.46 13.77
C ASP A 38 -6.31 -3.69 15.29
N ALA A 39 -5.19 -4.24 15.79
CA ALA A 39 -4.93 -4.35 17.23
C ALA A 39 -4.93 -2.98 17.93
N THR A 40 -4.41 -1.93 17.28
CA THR A 40 -4.46 -0.57 17.83
C THR A 40 -5.89 0.00 17.84
N LEU A 41 -6.71 -0.32 16.84
CA LEU A 41 -8.12 0.07 16.76
C LEU A 41 -8.96 -0.60 17.85
N TRP A 42 -8.71 -1.89 18.10
CA TRP A 42 -9.30 -2.66 19.20
C TRP A 42 -8.93 -2.06 20.57
N ALA A 43 -7.67 -1.65 20.77
CA ALA A 43 -7.23 -1.04 22.02
C ALA A 43 -7.96 0.28 22.33
N GLN A 44 -8.37 1.02 21.30
CA GLN A 44 -9.13 2.28 21.45
C GLN A 44 -10.65 2.07 21.44
N GLY A 45 -11.15 0.83 21.33
CA GLY A 45 -12.58 0.52 21.25
C GLY A 45 -13.29 1.17 20.05
N SER A 46 -12.54 1.45 18.97
CA SER A 46 -13.08 2.16 17.81
C SER A 46 -14.08 1.28 17.04
N SER A 47 -15.23 1.84 16.66
CA SER A 47 -16.24 1.15 15.82
C SER A 47 -15.75 0.82 14.40
N SER A 48 -14.56 1.31 14.03
CA SER A 48 -13.85 0.97 12.78
C SER A 48 -12.94 -0.25 12.93
N ALA A 49 -12.87 -0.86 14.11
CA ALA A 49 -12.16 -2.11 14.33
C ALA A 49 -12.82 -3.23 13.52
N VAL A 50 -12.00 -4.01 12.84
CA VAL A 50 -12.46 -5.03 11.92
C VAL A 50 -12.95 -6.22 12.73
N PRO A 51 -14.21 -6.66 12.56
CA PRO A 51 -14.76 -7.76 13.34
C PRO A 51 -14.04 -9.07 12.99
N PHE A 52 -13.80 -9.92 13.99
CA PHE A 52 -13.04 -11.17 13.86
C PHE A 52 -13.46 -12.04 12.65
N GLY A 53 -14.76 -12.08 12.33
CA GLY A 53 -15.27 -12.81 11.18
C GLY A 53 -14.65 -12.39 9.84
N THR A 54 -14.42 -11.08 9.65
CA THR A 54 -13.79 -10.58 8.42
C THR A 54 -12.30 -10.89 8.33
N MET A 55 -11.58 -10.95 9.47
CA MET A 55 -10.20 -11.45 9.50
C MET A 55 -10.13 -12.92 9.07
N LEU A 56 -11.09 -13.73 9.51
CA LEU A 56 -11.16 -15.14 9.12
C LEU A 56 -11.52 -15.29 7.64
N VAL A 57 -12.43 -14.47 7.10
CA VAL A 57 -12.72 -14.43 5.66
C VAL A 57 -11.48 -14.05 4.85
N LEU A 58 -10.70 -13.06 5.29
CA LEU A 58 -9.42 -12.69 4.65
C LEU A 58 -8.42 -13.86 4.65
N LEU A 59 -8.31 -14.58 5.76
CA LEU A 59 -7.45 -15.76 5.87
C LEU A 59 -7.91 -16.89 4.93
N LEU A 60 -9.21 -17.16 4.89
CA LEU A 60 -9.79 -18.19 4.01
C LEU A 60 -9.68 -17.80 2.53
N LEU A 61 -9.84 -16.54 2.20
CA LEU A 61 -9.66 -16.02 0.85
C LEU A 61 -8.20 -16.18 0.40
N TRP A 62 -7.26 -15.90 1.30
CA TRP A 62 -5.84 -16.05 1.03
C TRP A 62 -5.45 -17.51 0.79
N VAL A 63 -5.76 -18.42 1.71
CA VAL A 63 -5.38 -19.84 1.54
C VAL A 63 -6.22 -20.50 0.44
N GLY A 64 -7.50 -20.12 0.32
CA GLY A 64 -8.46 -20.75 -0.58
C GLY A 64 -8.41 -20.30 -2.03
N ILE A 65 -8.00 -19.05 -2.31
CA ILE A 65 -7.92 -18.53 -3.68
C ILE A 65 -6.48 -18.20 -4.07
N ASP A 66 -5.77 -17.39 -3.28
CA ASP A 66 -4.42 -16.95 -3.64
C ASP A 66 -3.41 -18.12 -3.63
N GLY A 67 -3.42 -18.94 -2.58
CA GLY A 67 -2.59 -20.15 -2.48
C GLY A 67 -2.63 -21.07 -3.71
N PRO A 68 -3.82 -21.57 -4.13
CA PRO A 68 -3.91 -22.40 -5.33
C PRO A 68 -3.59 -21.63 -6.61
N LEU A 69 -3.93 -20.34 -6.70
CA LEU A 69 -3.63 -19.53 -7.89
C LEU A 69 -2.11 -19.36 -8.10
N VAL A 70 -1.36 -19.10 -7.03
CA VAL A 70 0.11 -19.02 -7.03
C VAL A 70 0.71 -20.37 -7.43
N SER A 71 0.18 -21.46 -6.87
CA SER A 71 0.61 -22.83 -7.15
C SER A 71 0.37 -23.21 -8.62
N LEU A 72 -0.80 -22.88 -9.16
CA LEU A 72 -1.14 -23.07 -10.58
C LEU A 72 -0.22 -22.24 -11.49
N GLY A 73 -0.04 -20.96 -11.16
CA GLY A 73 0.86 -20.08 -11.90
C GLY A 73 2.32 -20.55 -11.87
N ALA A 74 2.76 -21.20 -10.80
CA ALA A 74 4.09 -21.80 -10.71
C ALA A 74 4.19 -23.11 -11.51
N ALA A 75 3.16 -23.97 -11.45
CA ALA A 75 3.11 -25.22 -12.22
C ALA A 75 3.15 -24.96 -13.74
N LEU A 76 2.41 -23.96 -14.23
CA LEU A 76 2.47 -23.51 -15.63
C LEU A 76 3.87 -22.97 -16.00
N GLY A 77 4.51 -22.27 -15.08
CA GLY A 77 5.86 -21.75 -15.26
C GLY A 77 6.91 -22.86 -15.35
N PHE A 78 6.78 -23.91 -14.54
CA PHE A 78 7.70 -25.07 -14.56
C PHE A 78 7.51 -25.98 -15.78
N ARG A 79 6.29 -26.05 -16.33
CA ARG A 79 6.01 -26.81 -17.56
C ARG A 79 6.47 -26.11 -18.83
N SER A 80 6.73 -24.81 -18.76
CA SER A 80 7.16 -24.05 -19.93
C SER A 80 8.63 -24.33 -20.27
N PRO A 81 9.02 -24.33 -21.56
CA PRO A 81 10.40 -24.50 -21.96
C PRO A 81 11.30 -23.44 -21.30
N ARG A 82 12.53 -23.84 -20.99
CA ARG A 82 13.57 -22.93 -20.52
C ARG A 82 13.75 -21.84 -21.58
N LEU A 83 13.86 -20.58 -21.18
CA LEU A 83 14.22 -19.55 -22.16
C LEU A 83 15.62 -19.89 -22.64
N GLU A 84 15.83 -19.97 -23.96
CA GLU A 84 17.16 -20.01 -24.53
C GLU A 84 18.02 -18.87 -23.96
N ASP A 85 19.21 -19.22 -23.51
CA ASP A 85 20.19 -18.23 -23.08
C ASP A 85 20.56 -17.38 -24.30
N PRO A 86 20.53 -16.04 -24.20
CA PRO A 86 20.69 -15.13 -25.34
C PRO A 86 22.10 -15.17 -25.96
N VAL A 87 23.04 -15.92 -25.37
CA VAL A 87 24.40 -16.05 -25.86
C VAL A 87 25.01 -17.40 -25.47
N PHE A 88 25.85 -17.95 -26.34
CA PHE A 88 26.72 -19.08 -25.99
C PHE A 88 27.67 -18.66 -24.87
N THR A 89 27.62 -19.35 -23.73
CA THR A 89 28.48 -19.05 -22.58
C THR A 89 29.92 -19.46 -22.88
N ASN A 90 30.88 -18.55 -22.73
CA ASN A 90 32.31 -18.87 -22.76
C ASN A 90 32.70 -19.57 -21.43
N THR A 91 33.42 -20.69 -21.51
CA THR A 91 33.73 -21.60 -20.39
C THR A 91 34.61 -20.97 -19.29
N ILE A 92 35.24 -19.82 -19.55
CA ILE A 92 36.03 -19.08 -18.54
C ILE A 92 35.08 -18.22 -17.70
N PRO A 93 34.94 -18.48 -16.38
CA PRO A 93 34.08 -17.68 -15.52
C PRO A 93 34.66 -16.28 -15.38
N ARG A 94 33.89 -15.28 -15.80
CA ARG A 94 34.29 -13.87 -15.64
C ARG A 94 34.22 -13.50 -14.17
N GLN A 95 35.20 -12.73 -13.69
CA GLN A 95 35.17 -12.20 -12.32
C GLN A 95 33.97 -11.26 -12.16
N ILE A 96 33.15 -11.47 -11.12
CA ILE A 96 31.97 -10.66 -10.84
C ILE A 96 32.46 -9.31 -10.27
N PRO A 97 32.16 -8.16 -10.90
CA PRO A 97 32.59 -6.87 -10.39
C PRO A 97 32.00 -6.61 -9.00
N TYR A 98 32.71 -5.85 -8.16
CA TYR A 98 32.20 -5.45 -6.86
C TYR A 98 30.91 -4.64 -7.02
N GLN A 99 29.81 -5.14 -6.47
CA GLN A 99 28.51 -4.54 -6.64
C GLN A 99 28.40 -3.25 -5.81
N PRO A 100 28.14 -2.09 -6.44
CA PRO A 100 28.10 -0.82 -5.72
C PRO A 100 26.91 -0.79 -4.75
N VAL A 101 27.03 0.03 -3.69
CA VAL A 101 26.07 0.05 -2.58
C VAL A 101 24.63 0.33 -3.05
N HIS A 102 24.46 1.17 -4.07
CA HIS A 102 23.15 1.51 -4.63
C HIS A 102 22.48 0.35 -5.39
N ALA A 103 23.25 -0.63 -5.86
CA ALA A 103 22.72 -1.82 -6.53
C ALA A 103 22.37 -2.95 -5.54
N ARG A 104 22.58 -2.76 -4.23
CA ARG A 104 22.18 -3.72 -3.20
C ARG A 104 20.66 -3.67 -2.99
N LEU A 105 20.03 -4.84 -2.94
CA LEU A 105 18.58 -4.99 -2.81
C LEU A 105 18.00 -4.15 -1.66
N LEU A 106 18.59 -4.22 -0.46
CA LEU A 106 18.09 -3.49 0.71
C LEU A 106 18.10 -1.97 0.50
N PHE A 107 19.16 -1.42 -0.09
CA PHE A 107 19.24 0.01 -0.37
C PHE A 107 18.20 0.42 -1.41
N SER A 108 18.04 -0.38 -2.47
CA SER A 108 17.05 -0.10 -3.52
C SER A 108 15.61 -0.13 -2.99
N VAL A 109 15.27 -1.10 -2.13
CA VAL A 109 13.93 -1.23 -1.53
C VAL A 109 13.64 -0.06 -0.60
N LEU A 110 14.61 0.36 0.22
CA LEU A 110 14.43 1.51 1.12
C LEU A 110 14.23 2.81 0.36
N VAL A 111 15.08 3.11 -0.64
CA VAL A 111 14.95 4.34 -1.44
C VAL A 111 13.66 4.34 -2.25
N ALA A 112 13.33 3.22 -2.89
CA ALA A 112 12.09 3.09 -3.67
C ALA A 112 10.82 3.15 -2.81
N GLY A 113 10.88 2.75 -1.53
CA GLY A 113 9.76 2.85 -0.60
C GLY A 113 9.61 4.24 0.03
N LEU A 114 10.72 4.94 0.29
CA LEU A 114 10.69 6.25 0.93
C LEU A 114 10.12 7.34 0.00
N LEU A 115 10.36 7.21 -1.31
CA LEU A 115 9.82 8.13 -2.32
C LEU A 115 8.27 8.20 -2.35
N PRO A 116 7.53 7.09 -2.58
CA PRO A 116 6.07 7.12 -2.58
C PRO A 116 5.48 7.44 -1.20
N PHE A 117 6.17 7.11 -0.11
CA PHE A 117 5.77 7.50 1.23
C PHE A 117 5.86 9.02 1.43
N GLY A 118 6.95 9.64 0.99
CA GLY A 118 7.15 11.09 1.01
C GLY A 118 6.09 11.82 0.19
N THR A 119 5.77 11.34 -1.01
CA THR A 119 4.73 11.97 -1.84
C THR A 119 3.34 11.86 -1.22
N ALA A 120 2.95 10.67 -0.74
CA ALA A 120 1.65 10.46 -0.12
C ALA A 120 1.47 11.27 1.17
N SER A 121 2.51 11.38 2.00
CA SER A 121 2.46 12.16 3.25
C SER A 121 2.29 13.66 3.01
N ILE A 122 2.95 14.22 1.98
CA ILE A 122 2.77 15.62 1.60
C ILE A 122 1.36 15.85 1.08
N GLU A 123 0.85 14.97 0.21
CA GLU A 123 -0.52 15.06 -0.29
C GLU A 123 -1.55 15.02 0.83
N LEU A 124 -1.38 14.13 1.82
CA LEU A 124 -2.28 14.04 2.96
C LEU A 124 -2.24 15.31 3.83
N ALA A 125 -1.06 15.88 4.05
CA ALA A 125 -0.91 17.14 4.77
C ALA A 125 -1.58 18.32 4.05
N LEU A 126 -1.50 18.34 2.71
CA LEU A 126 -2.18 19.33 1.86
C LEU A 126 -3.70 19.14 1.89
N LEU A 127 -4.19 17.90 1.87
CA LEU A 127 -5.62 17.60 2.00
C LEU A 127 -6.18 18.03 3.37
N VAL A 128 -5.48 17.73 4.46
CA VAL A 128 -5.90 18.17 5.80
C VAL A 128 -5.89 19.70 5.89
N SER A 129 -4.85 20.34 5.36
CA SER A 129 -4.73 21.80 5.35
C SER A 129 -5.82 22.45 4.49
N SER A 130 -6.20 21.86 3.36
CA SER A 130 -7.25 22.38 2.48
C SER A 130 -8.63 22.28 3.13
N VAL A 131 -8.97 21.13 3.71
CA VAL A 131 -10.25 20.93 4.43
C VAL A 131 -10.35 21.90 5.61
N TRP A 132 -9.29 22.03 6.39
CA TRP A 132 -9.28 22.91 7.55
C TRP A 132 -9.40 24.39 7.18
N ASN A 133 -8.69 24.83 6.14
CA ASN A 133 -8.79 26.21 5.66
C ASN A 133 -10.17 26.50 5.06
N GLN A 134 -10.77 25.55 4.36
CA GLN A 134 -12.12 25.70 3.83
C GLN A 134 -13.18 25.76 4.93
N ALA A 135 -13.06 24.93 5.97
CA ALA A 135 -13.92 25.04 7.14
C ALA A 135 -13.80 26.41 7.81
N ARG A 136 -12.57 26.95 7.92
CA ARG A 136 -12.31 28.28 8.49
C ARG A 136 -12.85 29.41 7.62
N THR A 137 -12.76 29.33 6.29
CA THR A 137 -13.32 30.35 5.39
C THR A 137 -14.84 30.35 5.41
N VAL A 138 -15.47 29.18 5.46
CA VAL A 138 -16.93 29.04 5.59
C VAL A 138 -17.42 29.57 6.95
N ALA A 139 -16.71 29.26 8.04
CA ALA A 139 -17.03 29.80 9.36
C ALA A 139 -16.95 31.34 9.37
N ARG A 140 -15.85 31.91 8.84
CA ARG A 140 -15.67 33.36 8.77
C ARG A 140 -16.69 34.05 7.86
N ALA A 141 -17.09 33.42 6.77
CA ALA A 141 -18.15 33.92 5.89
C ALA A 141 -19.52 33.87 6.58
N ARG A 142 -19.80 32.83 7.36
CA ARG A 142 -21.03 32.69 8.13
C ARG A 142 -21.13 33.73 9.24
N ASP A 143 -20.05 33.96 9.98
CA ASP A 143 -19.98 35.03 10.99
C ASP A 143 -20.21 36.42 10.36
N GLY A 144 -19.70 36.62 9.14
CA GLY A 144 -19.92 37.83 8.33
C GLY A 144 -21.38 38.01 7.87
N TRP A 145 -22.06 36.92 7.50
CA TRP A 145 -23.49 36.95 7.18
C TRP A 145 -24.35 37.20 8.41
N ASP A 146 -24.05 36.53 9.53
CA ASP A 146 -24.78 36.69 10.79
C ASP A 146 -24.65 38.12 11.34
N THR A 147 -23.48 38.77 11.18
CA THR A 147 -23.29 40.19 11.55
C THR A 147 -23.98 41.15 10.58
N GLY A 148 -24.05 40.83 9.29
CA GLY A 148 -24.84 41.58 8.31
C GLY A 148 -26.33 41.60 8.65
N ASP A 149 -26.92 40.41 8.89
CA ASP A 149 -28.32 40.25 9.27
C ASP A 149 -28.67 40.89 10.63
N ALA A 150 -27.71 40.98 11.55
CA ALA A 150 -27.87 41.71 12.81
C ALA A 150 -27.92 43.23 12.59
N GLY A 151 -27.11 43.74 11.66
CA GLY A 151 -27.25 45.08 11.09
C GLY A 151 -28.65 45.25 10.51
N ASP A 152 -29.02 44.39 9.54
CA ASP A 152 -30.38 44.03 9.08
C ASP A 152 -31.51 44.65 9.89
N LYS A 153 -31.61 44.07 11.08
CA LYS A 153 -32.71 44.23 12.01
C LYS A 153 -32.58 45.54 12.79
N SER A 154 -31.37 46.03 13.01
CA SER A 154 -31.11 47.26 13.75
C SER A 154 -31.54 48.51 12.96
N TYR A 155 -31.32 48.59 11.65
CA TYR A 155 -31.81 49.71 10.84
C TYR A 155 -33.30 49.62 10.54
N ALA A 156 -33.85 48.42 10.35
CA ALA A 156 -35.29 48.23 10.23
C ALA A 156 -36.04 48.71 11.49
N SER A 157 -35.48 48.49 12.69
CA SER A 157 -36.07 48.96 13.94
C SER A 157 -36.00 50.48 14.13
N CYS A 158 -34.96 51.17 13.65
CA CYS A 158 -34.89 52.64 13.65
C CYS A 158 -35.87 53.28 12.64
N ALA A 159 -36.13 52.62 11.50
CA ALA A 159 -37.07 53.12 10.50
C ALA A 159 -38.55 53.00 10.93
N ALA A 160 -38.87 52.03 11.81
CA ALA A 160 -40.21 51.79 12.33
C ALA A 160 -40.58 52.64 13.57
N GLY A 161 -39.64 53.43 14.11
CA GLY A 161 -39.84 54.28 15.29
C GLY A 161 -40.37 55.69 15.01
N LYS A 162 -41.14 55.89 13.93
CA LYS A 162 -41.87 57.14 13.63
C LYS A 162 -43.35 57.02 13.98
#